data_AF-M2TKS1-F1
#
_entry.id   AF-M2TKS1-F1
#
_cell.length_a   1.000
_cell.length_b   1.000
_cell.length_c   1.000
_cell.angle_alpha   90.00
_cell.angle_beta   90.00
_cell.angle_gamma   90.00
#
_symmetry.space_group_name_H-M   'P 1'
#
loop_
_entity.id
_entity.type
_entity.pdbx_description
1 polymer ?
#
loop_
_entity_poly.entity_id
_entity_poly.type
_entity_poly.pdbx_seq_one_letter_code
_entity_poly.pdbx_strand_id
1 'polypeptide(L)' 'MTGNRQQNSDGAGWEFVRVAIDDASRIAFSSLHPDERGTSACGALLQALRYYRGLGLLAS' A
#
# COMPACT_ATOMS: atom_id res chain seq x y z
N MET A 1 -24.23 -23.26 -7.45
CA MET A 1 -24.50 -21.84 -7.76
C MET A 1 -23.18 -21.20 -8.17
N THR A 2 -23.01 -20.83 -9.43
CA THR A 2 -21.81 -20.15 -9.92
C THR A 2 -21.93 -18.66 -9.62
N GLY A 3 -21.06 -18.14 -8.74
CA GLY A 3 -21.07 -16.74 -8.33
C GLY A 3 -20.57 -15.83 -9.44
N ASN A 4 -21.48 -15.09 -10.05
CA ASN A 4 -21.16 -14.01 -10.99
C ASN A 4 -20.35 -12.92 -10.26
N ARG A 5 -19.02 -12.89 -10.48
CA ARG A 5 -18.09 -11.90 -9.90
C ARG A 5 -18.12 -10.61 -10.74
N GLN A 6 -19.28 -9.97 -10.81
CA GLN A 6 -19.42 -8.59 -11.25
C GLN A 6 -20.47 -7.91 -10.38
N GLN A 7 -20.24 -7.87 -9.06
CA GLN A 7 -20.91 -6.87 -8.24
C GLN A 7 -20.11 -5.58 -8.33
N ASN A 8 -20.29 -4.87 -9.45
CA ASN A 8 -19.91 -3.47 -9.51
C ASN A 8 -20.96 -2.70 -8.68
N SER A 9 -20.60 -2.33 -7.45
CA SER A 9 -21.46 -1.49 -6.63
C SER A 9 -21.08 -0.04 -6.95
N ASP A 10 -21.93 0.67 -7.69
CA ASP A 10 -21.76 2.11 -7.93
C ASP A 10 -21.72 2.84 -6.58
N GLY A 11 -20.52 3.29 -6.18
CA GLY A 11 -20.26 3.95 -4.90
C GLY A 11 -19.41 3.16 -3.89
N ALA A 12 -19.10 1.88 -4.15
CA ALA A 12 -18.03 1.20 -3.43
C ALA A 12 -16.69 1.63 -4.04
N GLY A 13 -16.13 2.76 -3.57
CA GLY A 13 -14.84 3.24 -4.04
C GLY A 13 -13.77 2.16 -3.81
N TRP A 14 -13.17 1.66 -4.89
CA TRP A 14 -11.99 0.81 -4.78
C TRP A 14 -10.83 1.68 -4.27
N GLU A 15 -10.24 1.30 -3.14
CA GLU A 15 -9.00 1.90 -2.65
C GLU A 15 -7.80 1.12 -3.17
N PHE A 16 -6.72 1.83 -3.46
CA PHE A 16 -5.48 1.26 -3.97
C PHE A 16 -4.51 1.04 -2.83
N VAL A 17 -4.23 -0.22 -2.49
CA VAL A 17 -3.20 -0.57 -1.53
C VAL A 17 -1.82 -0.49 -2.17
N ARG A 18 -0.91 0.25 -1.54
CA ARG A 18 0.52 0.21 -1.82
C ARG A 18 1.22 -0.57 -0.71
N VAL A 19 1.98 -1.60 -1.07
CA VAL A 19 2.75 -2.43 -0.13
C VAL A 19 4.23 -2.27 -0.40
N ALA A 20 5.01 -2.01 0.64
CA ALA A 20 6.47 -2.12 0.63
C ALA A 20 6.87 -3.28 1.55
N ILE A 21 7.77 -4.14 1.11
CA ILE A 21 8.24 -5.30 1.88
C ILE A 21 9.75 -5.19 2.00
N ASP A 22 10.26 -5.22 3.23
CA ASP A 22 11.69 -5.32 3.50
C ASP A 22 12.07 -6.79 3.77
N ASP A 23 12.92 -7.36 2.90
CA ASP A 23 13.28 -8.78 2.98
C ASP A 23 14.18 -9.09 4.19
N ALA A 24 15.06 -8.17 4.57
CA ALA A 24 16.01 -8.34 5.65
C ALA A 24 15.32 -8.46 7.02
N SER A 25 14.36 -7.57 7.30
CA SER A 25 13.58 -7.59 8.54
C SER A 25 12.35 -8.49 8.49
N ARG A 26 11.92 -8.91 7.29
CA ARG A 26 10.64 -9.63 7.05
C ARG A 26 9.40 -8.81 7.45
N ILE A 27 9.50 -7.48 7.47
CA ILE A 27 8.39 -6.57 7.79
C ILE A 27 7.80 -5.97 6.51
N ALA A 28 6.47 -5.84 6.48
CA ALA A 28 5.75 -5.14 5.43
C ALA A 28 5.08 -3.86 5.96
N PHE A 29 5.07 -2.82 5.12
CA PHE A 29 4.29 -1.60 5.30
C PHE A 29 3.20 -1.54 4.22
N SER A 30 1.98 -1.16 4.60
CA SER A 30 0.88 -0.92 3.66
C SER A 30 0.23 0.44 3.88
N SER A 31 -0.24 1.05 2.79
CA SER A 31 -1.00 2.31 2.82
C SER A 31 -2.10 2.28 1.75
N LEU A 32 -3.24 2.89 2.06
CA LEU A 32 -4.38 3.04 1.15
C LEU A 32 -4.30 4.39 0.43
N HIS A 33 -4.61 4.39 -0.86
CA HIS A 33 -4.56 5.56 -1.73
C HIS A 33 -5.80 5.62 -2.62
N PRO A 34 -6.22 6.82 -3.06
CA PRO A 34 -7.41 6.99 -3.90
C PRO A 34 -7.19 6.53 -5.35
N ASP A 35 -5.95 6.35 -5.79
CA ASP A 35 -5.62 6.01 -7.18
C ASP A 35 -4.29 5.23 -7.33
N GLU A 36 -4.07 4.69 -8.53
CA GLU A 36 -2.84 4.00 -8.92
C GLU A 36 -1.74 4.93 -9.49
N ARG A 37 -1.88 6.25 -9.36
CA ARG A 37 -0.95 7.21 -9.99
C ARG A 37 0.41 7.23 -9.31
N GLY A 38 1.40 7.74 -10.05
CA GLY A 38 2.78 7.87 -9.57
C GLY A 38 2.91 8.75 -8.32
N THR A 39 2.11 9.80 -8.18
CA THR A 39 2.08 10.65 -6.97
C THR A 39 1.73 9.87 -5.72
N SER A 40 0.72 9.00 -5.80
CA SER A 40 0.29 8.11 -4.73
C SER A 40 1.36 7.07 -4.40
N ALA A 41 2.05 6.53 -5.42
CA ALA A 41 3.19 5.64 -5.22
C ALA A 41 4.37 6.33 -4.52
N CYS A 42 4.74 7.55 -4.92
CA CYS A 42 5.79 8.32 -4.25
C CYS A 42 5.41 8.66 -2.80
N GLY A 43 4.15 9.00 -2.55
CA GLY A 43 3.63 9.22 -1.20
C GLY A 43 3.78 7.98 -0.32
N ALA A 44 3.36 6.81 -0.82
CA ALA A 44 3.51 5.53 -0.14
C ALA A 44 4.98 5.20 0.17
N LEU A 45 5.89 5.44 -0.78
CA LEU A 45 7.32 5.21 -0.59
C LEU A 45 7.90 6.09 0.54
N LEU A 46 7.57 7.38 0.56
CA LEU A 46 8.02 8.29 1.62
C LEU A 46 7.45 7.89 2.99
N GLN A 47 6.20 7.42 3.04
CA GLN A 47 5.61 6.89 4.27
C GLN A 47 6.34 5.62 4.74
N ALA A 48 6.61 4.69 3.83
CA ALA A 48 7.35 3.46 4.13
C ALA A 48 8.76 3.75 4.67
N LEU A 49 9.50 4.69 4.06
CA LEU A 49 10.83 5.09 4.53
C LEU A 49 10.78 5.68 5.94
N ARG A 50 9.81 6.55 6.23
CA ARG A 50 9.65 7.10 7.60
C ARG A 50 9.30 6.01 8.61
N TYR A 51 8.44 5.07 8.23
CA TYR A 51 8.07 3.93 9.05
C TYR A 51 9.28 3.05 9.37
N TYR A 52 10.02 2.61 8.36
CA TYR A 52 11.21 1.78 8.55
C TYR A 52 12.33 2.49 9.32
N ARG A 53 12.51 3.80 9.12
CA ARG A 53 13.42 4.59 9.95
C ARG A 53 13.01 4.59 11.42
N GLY A 54 11.71 4.72 11.71
CA GLY A 54 11.18 4.66 13.07
C GLY A 54 11.39 3.30 13.75
N LEU A 55 11.52 2.23 12.95
CA LEU A 55 11.88 0.90 13.42
C LEU A 55 13.40 0.65 13.52
N GLY A 56 14.24 1.62 13.13
CA GLY A 56 15.69 1.46 13.11
C GLY A 56 16.21 0.55 11.99
N LEU A 57 15.39 0.29 10.96
CA LEU A 57 15.74 -0.61 9.84
C LEU A 57 16.46 0.10 8.70
N LEU A 58 16.52 1.43 8.73
CA LEU A 58 17.35 2.23 7.84
C LEU A 58 18.60 2.64 8.60
N ALA A 59 19.77 2.44 7.97
CA ALA A 59 21.03 2.93 8.49
C ALA A 59 20.95 4.45 8.74
N SER A 60 21.53 4.90 9.85
CA SER A 60 21.55 6.31 10.26
C SER A 60 22.41 7.17 9.35
#